data_AF-A0A352AR72-F1
#
_entry.id   AF-A0A352AR72-F1
#
_cell.length_a   1.000
_cell.length_b   1.000
_cell.length_c   1.000
_cell.angle_alpha   90.00
_cell.angle_beta   90.00
_cell.angle_gamma   90.00
#
_symmetry.space_group_name_H-M   'P 1'
#
loop_
_entity.id
_entity.type
_entity.pdbx_description
1 polymer ?
#
loop_
_entity_poly.entity_id
_entity_poly.type
_entity_poly.pdbx_seq_one_letter_code
_entity_poly.pdbx_strand_id
1 'polypeptide(L)'
;YATYLSEKIGYWRYITIYRHLQAHPEDRVYPIFRFFENWCQDENRHGDFFDAIMRAQPEFLNDWQAKLWSRFFLLSVFATMYLNDIQRSEFYASIGLNAREYDKYVIEKTNETAGRVFPVILDVEHPEFYERLETCVRNNEKLTAIASSQTNRGSPLPEITRSPFNTPFSIGPVALTKVSNR
;
A
#
# COMPACT_ATOMS: atom_id res chain seq x y z
N TYR A 1 -7.09 -5.70 -10.95
CA TYR A 1 -7.73 -5.27 -9.69
C TYR A 1 -6.74 -4.64 -8.72
N ALA A 2 -5.73 -5.38 -8.23
CA ALA A 2 -4.75 -4.87 -7.26
C ALA A 2 -4.09 -3.56 -7.71
N THR A 3 -3.53 -3.53 -8.92
CA THR A 3 -2.86 -2.32 -9.44
C THR A 3 -3.82 -1.15 -9.59
N TYR A 4 -5.02 -1.36 -10.14
CA TYR A 4 -6.04 -0.30 -10.18
C TYR A 4 -6.33 0.27 -8.79
N LEU A 5 -6.47 -0.60 -7.77
CA LEU A 5 -6.70 -0.15 -6.40
C LEU A 5 -5.47 0.53 -5.78
N SER A 6 -4.25 0.10 -6.09
CA SER A 6 -3.04 0.79 -5.61
C SER A 6 -3.00 2.23 -6.13
N GLU A 7 -3.37 2.46 -7.39
CA GLU A 7 -3.40 3.81 -7.92
C GLU A 7 -4.51 4.65 -7.28
N LYS A 8 -5.72 4.10 -7.15
CA LYS A 8 -6.85 4.85 -6.56
C LYS A 8 -6.63 5.15 -5.08
N ILE A 9 -6.08 4.22 -4.30
CA ILE A 9 -5.76 4.47 -2.90
C ILE A 9 -4.57 5.42 -2.76
N GLY A 10 -3.56 5.30 -3.63
CA GLY A 10 -2.42 6.22 -3.70
C GLY A 10 -2.86 7.67 -3.95
N TYR A 11 -3.73 7.87 -4.95
CA TYR A 11 -4.37 9.16 -5.22
C TYR A 11 -5.03 9.74 -3.97
N TRP A 12 -5.91 8.98 -3.31
CA TRP A 12 -6.64 9.47 -2.14
C TRP A 12 -5.73 9.78 -0.96
N ARG A 13 -4.65 9.00 -0.77
CA ARG A 13 -3.62 9.30 0.23
C ARG A 13 -2.94 10.65 -0.05
N TYR A 14 -2.43 10.83 -1.25
CA TYR A 14 -1.69 12.02 -1.62
C TYR A 14 -2.55 13.28 -1.60
N ILE A 15 -3.76 13.23 -2.16
CA ILE A 15 -4.63 14.41 -2.20
C ILE A 15 -5.11 14.82 -0.81
N THR A 16 -5.35 13.85 0.08
CA THR A 16 -5.77 14.11 1.46
C THR A 16 -4.67 14.80 2.24
N ILE A 17 -3.43 14.28 2.18
CA ILE A 17 -2.28 14.91 2.82
C ILE A 17 -2.01 16.29 2.20
N TYR A 18 -2.03 16.41 0.87
CA TYR A 18 -1.79 17.69 0.19
C TYR A 18 -2.79 18.77 0.62
N ARG A 19 -4.09 18.45 0.65
CA ARG A 19 -5.14 19.39 1.07
C ARG A 19 -4.99 19.78 2.53
N HIS A 20 -4.67 18.83 3.41
CA HIS A 20 -4.39 19.12 4.81
C HIS A 20 -3.23 20.11 4.95
N LEU A 21 -2.09 19.84 4.31
CA LEU A 21 -0.89 20.70 4.34
C LEU A 21 -1.04 22.03 3.58
N GLN A 22 -2.08 22.16 2.75
CA GLN A 22 -2.46 23.43 2.13
C GLN A 22 -3.23 24.30 3.11
N ALA A 23 -4.12 23.70 3.92
CA ALA A 23 -4.85 24.37 4.98
C ALA A 23 -3.99 24.65 6.22
N HIS A 24 -2.99 23.80 6.47
CA HIS A 24 -2.04 23.86 7.59
C HIS A 24 -0.58 23.91 7.07
N PRO A 25 -0.11 25.04 6.52
CA PRO A 25 1.25 25.16 6.01
C PRO A 25 2.34 24.92 7.07
N GLU A 26 2.03 25.14 8.35
CA GLU A 26 2.89 24.91 9.51
C GLU A 26 3.31 23.43 9.67
N ASP A 27 2.45 22.50 9.26
CA ASP A 27 2.69 21.06 9.36
C ASP A 27 3.54 20.53 8.19
N ARG A 28 3.91 21.41 7.24
CA ARG A 28 4.74 21.05 6.07
C ARG A 28 6.21 20.98 6.43
N VAL A 29 6.56 19.97 7.21
CA VAL A 29 7.92 19.76 7.75
C VAL A 29 8.92 19.19 6.73
N TYR A 30 8.46 18.62 5.60
CA TYR A 30 9.34 18.04 4.57
C TYR A 30 9.12 18.64 3.16
N PRO A 31 10.20 18.88 2.39
CA PRO A 31 10.10 19.39 1.01
C PRO A 31 9.31 18.50 0.04
N ILE A 32 9.27 17.19 0.32
CA ILE A 32 8.61 16.17 -0.51
C ILE A 32 7.12 16.48 -0.74
N PHE A 33 6.46 17.15 0.21
CA PHE A 33 5.04 17.48 0.13
C PHE A 33 4.70 18.44 -1.02
N ARG A 34 5.68 19.16 -1.58
CA ARG A 34 5.49 20.00 -2.76
C ARG A 34 5.23 19.19 -4.03
N PHE A 35 5.60 17.91 -4.06
CA PHE A 35 5.42 17.04 -5.21
C PHE A 35 4.10 16.26 -5.19
N PHE A 36 3.37 16.29 -4.07
CA PHE A 36 2.16 15.48 -3.89
C PHE A 36 1.07 15.81 -4.91
N GLU A 37 0.92 17.09 -5.28
CA GLU A 37 -0.03 17.49 -6.32
C GLU A 37 0.29 16.85 -7.68
N ASN A 38 1.57 16.82 -8.07
CA ASN A 38 1.99 16.19 -9.32
C ASN A 38 1.77 14.67 -9.26
N TRP A 39 2.12 14.02 -8.14
CA TRP A 39 1.86 12.59 -7.97
C TRP A 39 0.37 12.27 -8.01
N CYS A 40 -0.50 13.10 -7.43
CA CYS A 40 -1.95 12.92 -7.57
C CYS A 40 -2.38 12.89 -9.04
N GLN A 41 -1.79 13.73 -9.89
CA GLN A 41 -2.11 13.73 -11.32
C GLN A 41 -1.63 12.44 -12.00
N ASP A 42 -0.45 11.95 -11.64
CA ASP A 42 0.09 10.70 -12.20
C ASP A 42 -0.76 9.49 -11.78
N GLU A 43 -1.09 9.37 -10.49
CA GLU A 43 -1.98 8.33 -9.96
C GLU A 43 -3.36 8.36 -10.63
N ASN A 44 -3.92 9.55 -10.88
CA ASN A 44 -5.20 9.67 -11.54
C ASN A 44 -5.14 9.17 -13.00
N ARG A 45 -4.10 9.56 -13.75
CA ARG A 45 -3.89 9.10 -15.14
C ARG A 45 -3.68 7.60 -15.23
N HIS A 46 -2.90 7.02 -14.32
CA HIS A 46 -2.71 5.57 -14.25
C HIS A 46 -4.04 4.87 -13.95
N GLY A 47 -4.80 5.38 -12.99
CA GLY A 47 -6.12 4.85 -12.65
C GLY A 47 -7.10 4.89 -13.84
N ASP A 48 -7.08 5.95 -14.64
CA ASP A 48 -7.93 6.08 -15.83
C ASP A 48 -7.52 5.09 -16.94
N PHE A 49 -6.21 4.86 -17.10
CA PHE A 49 -5.70 3.83 -18.00
C PHE A 49 -6.18 2.43 -17.59
N PHE A 50 -6.11 2.10 -16.29
CA PHE A 50 -6.61 0.81 -15.80
C PHE A 50 -8.14 0.67 -15.88
N ASP A 51 -8.90 1.75 -15.67
CA ASP A 51 -10.35 1.75 -15.90
C ASP A 51 -10.67 1.38 -17.36
N ALA A 52 -9.99 2.03 -18.32
CA ALA A 52 -10.15 1.73 -19.73
C ALA A 52 -9.83 0.25 -20.06
N ILE A 53 -8.75 -0.31 -19.50
CA ILE A 53 -8.42 -1.73 -19.65
C ILE A 53 -9.53 -2.63 -19.12
N MET A 54 -10.02 -2.37 -17.91
CA MET A 54 -11.06 -3.19 -17.29
C MET A 54 -12.38 -3.13 -18.07
N ARG A 55 -12.74 -1.97 -18.63
CA ARG A 55 -13.93 -1.83 -19.48
C ARG A 55 -13.76 -2.52 -20.83
N ALA A 56 -12.55 -2.53 -21.39
CA ALA A 56 -12.25 -3.21 -22.64
C ALA A 56 -12.26 -4.75 -22.52
N GLN A 57 -12.15 -5.27 -21.29
CA GLN A 57 -12.13 -6.71 -20.98
C GLN A 57 -13.25 -7.04 -19.97
N PRO A 58 -14.51 -7.17 -20.45
CA PRO A 58 -15.69 -7.25 -19.60
C PRO A 58 -15.73 -8.47 -18.66
N GLU A 59 -14.94 -9.52 -18.94
CA GLU A 59 -14.72 -10.66 -18.05
C GLU A 59 -14.23 -10.24 -16.66
N PHE A 60 -13.54 -9.09 -16.55
CA PHE A 60 -13.10 -8.57 -15.26
C PHE A 60 -14.18 -7.80 -14.49
N LEU A 61 -15.36 -7.59 -15.06
CA LEU A 61 -16.41 -6.79 -14.42
C LEU A 61 -17.74 -7.53 -14.31
N ASN A 62 -18.01 -8.50 -15.19
CA ASN A 62 -19.39 -8.96 -15.40
C ASN A 62 -19.75 -10.28 -14.70
N ASP A 63 -18.79 -11.11 -14.34
CA ASP A 63 -19.07 -12.46 -13.83
C ASP A 63 -18.97 -12.57 -12.28
N TRP A 64 -19.30 -13.76 -11.76
CA TRP A 64 -19.24 -14.02 -10.33
C TRP A 64 -17.80 -14.03 -9.80
N GLN A 65 -16.82 -14.40 -10.63
CA GLN A 65 -15.41 -14.40 -10.26
C GLN A 65 -14.91 -12.97 -10.09
N ALA A 66 -15.30 -12.06 -10.98
CA ALA A 66 -15.03 -10.63 -10.92
C ALA A 66 -15.56 -10.01 -9.63
N LYS A 67 -16.77 -10.40 -9.20
CA LYS A 67 -17.33 -9.95 -7.90
C LYS A 67 -16.47 -10.44 -6.72
N LEU A 68 -16.05 -11.70 -6.72
CA LEU A 68 -15.19 -12.24 -5.67
C LEU A 68 -13.81 -11.57 -5.66
N TRP A 69 -13.17 -11.42 -6.81
CA TRP A 69 -11.88 -10.75 -6.93
C TRP A 69 -11.95 -9.29 -6.52
N SER A 70 -12.97 -8.57 -6.95
CA SER A 70 -13.20 -7.18 -6.53
C SER A 70 -13.33 -7.07 -5.02
N ARG A 71 -14.16 -7.92 -4.40
CA ARG A 71 -14.34 -7.96 -2.95
C ARG A 71 -13.06 -8.32 -2.21
N PHE A 72 -12.33 -9.32 -2.70
CA PHE A 72 -11.05 -9.76 -2.14
C PHE A 72 -10.03 -8.62 -2.16
N PHE A 73 -9.79 -8.01 -3.32
CA PHE A 73 -8.78 -6.96 -3.43
C PHE A 73 -9.16 -5.68 -2.70
N LEU A 74 -10.44 -5.29 -2.69
CA LEU A 74 -10.91 -4.16 -1.85
C LEU A 74 -10.56 -4.42 -0.38
N LEU A 75 -10.93 -5.59 0.16
CA LEU A 75 -10.67 -5.93 1.55
C LEU A 75 -9.17 -6.02 1.85
N SER A 76 -8.39 -6.67 0.98
CA SER A 76 -6.96 -6.83 1.17
C SER A 76 -6.22 -5.48 1.16
N VAL A 77 -6.53 -4.59 0.21
CA VAL A 77 -5.88 -3.27 0.11
C VAL A 77 -6.26 -2.38 1.30
N PHE A 78 -7.54 -2.36 1.71
CA PHE A 78 -7.96 -1.58 2.88
C PHE A 78 -7.32 -2.10 4.17
N ALA A 79 -7.28 -3.42 4.35
CA ALA A 79 -6.67 -4.02 5.54
C ALA A 79 -5.16 -3.75 5.60
N THR A 80 -4.43 -3.96 4.50
CA THR A 80 -2.98 -3.75 4.50
C THR A 80 -2.60 -2.28 4.69
N MET A 81 -3.37 -1.36 4.10
CA MET A 81 -3.19 0.08 4.34
C MET A 81 -3.40 0.41 5.82
N TYR A 82 -4.55 0.04 6.39
CA TYR A 82 -4.92 0.34 7.78
C TYR A 82 -3.87 -0.17 8.78
N LEU A 83 -3.40 -1.40 8.58
CA LEU A 83 -2.37 -1.99 9.44
C LEU A 83 -1.02 -1.28 9.30
N ASN A 84 -0.63 -0.87 8.09
CA ASN A 84 0.65 -0.23 7.85
C ASN A 84 0.70 1.20 8.41
N ASP A 85 -0.37 1.96 8.21
CA ASP A 85 -0.42 3.37 8.55
C ASP A 85 -0.59 3.59 10.06
N ILE A 86 -1.29 2.70 10.78
CA ILE A 86 -1.32 2.71 12.26
C ILE A 86 0.08 2.51 12.86
N GLN A 87 0.90 1.63 12.27
CA GLN A 87 2.30 1.45 12.71
C GLN A 87 3.15 2.71 12.47
N ARG A 88 2.69 3.62 11.61
CA ARG A 88 3.34 4.90 11.29
C ARG A 88 2.61 6.09 11.91
N SER A 89 1.85 5.87 12.99
CA SER A 89 1.08 6.92 13.66
C SER A 89 1.90 8.15 14.06
N GLU A 90 3.16 7.99 14.47
CA GLU A 90 4.07 9.10 14.77
C GLU A 90 4.34 10.00 13.56
N PHE A 91 4.46 9.43 12.36
CA PHE A 91 4.62 10.20 11.13
C PHE A 91 3.37 11.05 10.86
N TYR A 92 2.18 10.46 10.94
CA TYR A 92 0.93 11.22 10.75
C TYR A 92 0.77 12.32 11.79
N ALA A 93 1.11 12.04 13.06
CA ALA A 93 1.08 13.03 14.12
C ALA A 93 2.05 14.20 13.86
N SER A 94 3.22 13.93 13.26
CA SER A 94 4.22 14.95 12.90
C SER A 94 3.75 15.95 11.83
N ILE A 95 2.68 15.62 11.11
CA ILE A 95 2.05 16.46 10.08
C ILE A 95 0.60 16.83 10.44
N GLY A 96 0.25 16.82 11.73
CA GLY A 96 -1.06 17.29 12.19
C GLY A 96 -2.22 16.30 12.00
N LEU A 97 -1.96 15.05 11.60
CA LEU A 97 -2.98 14.05 11.28
C LEU A 97 -3.13 12.95 12.32
N ASN A 98 -4.36 12.50 12.54
CA ASN A 98 -4.64 11.24 13.21
C ASN A 98 -4.67 10.10 12.18
N ALA A 99 -3.79 9.11 12.32
CA ALA A 99 -3.67 8.01 11.35
C ALA A 99 -4.97 7.22 11.13
N ARG A 100 -5.75 6.96 12.19
CA ARG A 100 -7.01 6.19 12.07
C ARG A 100 -8.08 6.97 11.33
N GLU A 101 -8.25 8.24 11.67
CA GLU A 101 -9.25 9.10 11.01
C GLU A 101 -8.88 9.35 9.56
N TYR A 102 -7.58 9.54 9.29
CA TYR A 102 -7.04 9.61 7.95
C TYR A 102 -7.32 8.33 7.13
N ASP A 103 -7.03 7.15 7.68
CA ASP A 103 -7.23 5.89 6.97
C ASP A 103 -8.70 5.61 6.68
N LYS A 104 -9.60 5.88 7.64
CA LYS A 104 -11.05 5.74 7.44
C LYS A 104 -11.52 6.59 6.26
N TYR A 105 -11.10 7.85 6.22
CA TYR A 105 -11.45 8.77 5.14
C TYR A 105 -10.90 8.29 3.79
N VAL A 106 -9.64 7.85 3.73
CA VAL A 106 -9.03 7.33 2.50
C VAL A 106 -9.73 6.05 2.03
N ILE A 107 -10.08 5.13 2.94
CA ILE A 107 -10.82 3.90 2.63
C ILE A 107 -12.19 4.23 2.04
N GLU A 108 -12.94 5.10 2.69
CA GLU A 108 -14.27 5.53 2.25
C GLU A 108 -14.22 6.08 0.81
N LYS A 109 -13.33 7.05 0.57
CA LYS A 109 -13.22 7.70 -0.75
C LYS A 109 -12.66 6.78 -1.84
N THR A 110 -11.76 5.87 -1.48
CA THR A 110 -11.28 4.84 -2.40
C THR A 110 -12.40 3.86 -2.75
N ASN A 111 -13.21 3.44 -1.77
CA ASN A 111 -14.32 2.52 -1.97
C ASN A 111 -15.42 3.15 -2.87
N GLU A 112 -15.78 4.41 -2.63
CA GLU A 112 -16.67 5.20 -3.51
C GLU A 112 -16.14 5.27 -4.95
N THR A 113 -14.84 5.53 -5.11
CA THR A 113 -14.21 5.68 -6.44
C THR A 113 -14.11 4.35 -7.17
N ALA A 114 -13.71 3.28 -6.47
CA ALA A 114 -13.63 1.94 -7.02
C ALA A 114 -15.01 1.43 -7.47
N GLY A 115 -16.08 1.80 -6.75
CA GLY A 115 -17.46 1.45 -7.08
C GLY A 115 -17.98 1.94 -8.44
N ARG A 116 -17.28 2.88 -9.09
CA ARG A 116 -17.61 3.32 -10.46
C ARG A 116 -17.15 2.33 -11.54
N VAL A 117 -16.26 1.41 -11.18
CA VAL A 117 -15.65 0.42 -12.08
C VAL A 117 -15.97 -0.98 -11.61
N PHE A 118 -15.71 -1.28 -10.34
CA PHE A 118 -15.88 -2.62 -9.78
C PHE A 118 -17.37 -2.97 -9.65
N PRO A 119 -17.74 -4.24 -9.86
CA PRO A 119 -19.11 -4.72 -9.69
C PRO A 119 -19.56 -4.84 -8.22
N VAL A 120 -18.71 -4.44 -7.26
CA VAL A 120 -18.93 -4.54 -5.82
C VAL A 120 -18.39 -3.30 -5.14
N ILE A 121 -19.15 -2.80 -4.16
CA ILE A 121 -18.73 -1.79 -3.18
C ILE A 121 -18.80 -2.45 -1.81
N LEU A 122 -17.79 -2.25 -0.97
CA LEU A 122 -17.83 -2.76 0.41
C LEU A 122 -18.72 -1.87 1.27
N ASP A 123 -19.45 -2.47 2.21
CA ASP A 123 -20.10 -1.71 3.28
C ASP A 123 -19.05 -1.42 4.37
N VAL A 124 -18.34 -0.30 4.18
CA VAL A 124 -17.27 0.15 5.10
C VAL A 124 -17.82 0.90 6.31
N GLU A 125 -19.09 1.32 6.27
CA GLU A 125 -19.77 1.99 7.38
C GLU A 125 -20.38 0.99 8.37
N HIS A 126 -20.48 -0.29 7.98
CA HIS A 126 -20.90 -1.36 8.87
C HIS A 126 -20.10 -1.30 10.19
N PRO A 127 -20.76 -1.33 11.36
CA PRO A 127 -20.10 -1.11 12.65
C PRO A 127 -18.96 -2.10 12.94
N GLU A 128 -19.05 -3.31 12.39
CA GLU A 128 -18.00 -4.32 12.54
C GLU A 128 -16.80 -4.15 11.60
N PHE A 129 -16.88 -3.34 10.54
CA PHE A 129 -15.83 -3.25 9.52
C PHE A 129 -14.50 -2.82 10.14
N TYR A 130 -14.50 -1.64 10.77
CA TYR A 130 -13.30 -1.12 11.44
C TYR A 130 -12.95 -1.90 12.71
N GLU A 131 -13.92 -2.46 13.45
CA GLU A 131 -13.60 -3.28 14.63
C GLU A 131 -12.86 -4.57 14.24
N ARG A 132 -13.19 -5.15 13.09
CA ARG A 132 -12.44 -6.29 12.54
C ARG A 132 -11.03 -5.89 12.12
N LEU A 133 -10.84 -4.69 11.56
CA LEU A 133 -9.51 -4.16 11.26
C LEU A 133 -8.69 -3.89 12.53
N GLU A 134 -9.29 -3.32 13.57
CA GLU A 134 -8.65 -3.15 14.89
C GLU A 134 -8.27 -4.49 15.52
N THR A 135 -9.10 -5.53 15.34
CA THR A 135 -8.74 -6.90 15.74
C THR A 135 -7.48 -7.37 15.01
N CYS A 136 -7.37 -7.12 13.71
CA CYS A 136 -6.17 -7.43 12.94
C CYS A 136 -4.94 -6.65 13.44
N VAL A 137 -5.08 -5.37 13.78
CA VAL A 137 -4.01 -4.55 14.38
C VAL A 137 -3.52 -5.17 15.70
N ARG A 138 -4.43 -5.45 16.65
CA ARG A 138 -4.10 -6.08 17.93
C ARG A 138 -3.42 -7.44 17.77
N ASN A 139 -3.86 -8.23 16.80
CA ASN A 139 -3.25 -9.52 16.51
C ASN A 139 -1.85 -9.36 15.92
N ASN A 140 -1.65 -8.38 15.04
CA ASN A 140 -0.36 -8.08 14.45
C ASN A 140 0.65 -7.61 15.52
N GLU A 141 0.23 -6.76 16.46
CA GLU A 141 1.05 -6.34 17.61
C GLU A 141 1.52 -7.54 18.45
N LYS A 142 0.61 -8.49 18.75
CA LYS A 142 0.95 -9.73 19.46
C LYS A 142 1.97 -10.56 18.69
N LEU A 143 1.79 -10.69 17.37
CA LEU A 143 2.73 -11.43 16.51
C LEU A 143 4.11 -10.76 16.50
N THR A 144 4.19 -9.43 16.40
CA THR A 144 5.45 -8.68 16.46
C THR A 144 6.15 -8.86 17.81
N ALA A 145 5.40 -8.85 18.91
CA ALA A 145 5.95 -9.08 20.25
C ALA A 145 6.54 -10.50 20.40
N ILE A 146 5.83 -11.52 19.89
CA ILE A 146 6.32 -12.91 19.87
C ILE A 146 7.60 -13.00 19.04
N ALA A 147 7.60 -12.45 17.81
CA ALA A 147 8.76 -12.49 16.93
C ALA A 147 10.00 -11.85 17.58
N SER A 148 9.82 -10.67 18.19
CA SER A 148 10.89 -9.95 18.90
C SER A 148 11.43 -10.74 20.10
N SER A 149 10.56 -11.45 20.82
CA SER A 149 10.96 -12.29 21.96
C SER A 149 11.77 -13.54 21.54
N GLN A 150 11.52 -14.07 20.34
CA GLN A 150 12.26 -15.21 19.79
C GLN A 150 13.64 -14.80 19.27
N THR A 151 13.75 -13.62 18.63
CA THR A 151 15.03 -13.05 18.21
C THR A 151 15.97 -12.80 19.40
N ASN A 152 15.43 -12.45 20.57
CA ASN A 152 16.21 -12.26 21.80
C ASN A 152 16.60 -13.57 22.52
N ARG A 153 16.05 -14.74 22.12
CA ARG A 153 16.49 -16.07 22.59
C ARG A 153 17.56 -16.66 21.67
N GLY A 154 18.60 -15.88 21.40
CA GLY A 154 19.75 -16.35 20.61
C GLY A 154 20.41 -17.56 21.28
N SER A 155 20.09 -18.76 20.82
CA SER A 155 21.11 -19.80 20.68
C SER A 155 22.06 -19.32 19.56
N PRO A 156 23.39 -19.42 19.73
CA PRO A 156 24.31 -19.15 18.62
C PRO A 156 23.91 -20.05 17.45
N LEU A 157 23.75 -19.45 16.26
CA LEU A 157 23.62 -20.23 15.04
C LEU A 157 24.82 -21.19 14.98
N PRO A 158 24.62 -22.51 14.84
CA PRO A 158 25.75 -23.42 14.66
C PRO A 158 26.50 -22.96 13.42
N GLU A 159 27.79 -22.69 13.62
CA GLU A 159 28.74 -22.39 12.56
C GLU A 159 28.62 -23.52 11.52
N ILE A 160 28.08 -23.20 10.35
CA ILE A 160 27.91 -24.18 9.28
C ILE A 160 29.31 -24.60 8.87
N THR A 161 29.71 -25.80 9.31
CA THR A 161 30.93 -26.47 8.88
C THR A 161 30.92 -26.50 7.34
N ARG A 162 31.85 -25.78 6.71
CA ARG A 162 32.01 -25.78 5.26
C ARG A 162 32.25 -27.21 4.78
N SER A 163 31.25 -27.81 4.14
CA SER A 163 31.36 -29.05 3.37
C SER A 163 32.14 -28.79 2.07
N PRO A 164 32.97 -29.74 1.57
CA PRO A 164 34.02 -29.48 0.58
C PRO A 164 33.55 -29.31 -0.89
N PHE A 165 32.26 -29.13 -1.16
CA PHE A 165 31.78 -28.91 -2.52
C PHE A 165 31.77 -27.43 -2.88
N ASN A 166 32.97 -26.91 -3.12
CA ASN A 166 33.19 -25.57 -3.67
C ASN A 166 33.47 -25.71 -5.18
N THR A 167 32.44 -25.58 -6.01
CA THR A 167 32.63 -25.22 -7.43
C THR A 167 32.08 -23.81 -7.64
N PRO A 168 32.92 -22.82 -7.97
CA PRO A 168 32.46 -21.46 -8.20
C PRO A 168 31.74 -21.39 -9.55
N PHE A 169 30.45 -21.11 -9.53
CA PHE A 169 29.74 -20.63 -10.72
C PHE A 169 30.26 -19.21 -11.02
N SER A 170 31.09 -19.10 -12.06
CA SER A 170 31.64 -17.83 -12.51
C SER A 170 30.58 -17.10 -13.34
N ILE A 171 30.05 -15.99 -12.82
CA ILE A 171 29.28 -15.04 -13.62
C ILE A 171 30.27 -13.96 -14.08
N GLY A 172 30.60 -13.97 -15.37
CA GLY A 172 31.50 -12.99 -15.98
C GLY A 172 30.90 -11.57 -15.95
N PRO A 173 31.75 -10.52 -16.02
CA PRO A 173 31.29 -9.14 -15.96
C PRO A 173 30.49 -8.74 -17.22
N VAL A 174 29.36 -8.07 -16.99
CA VAL A 174 28.56 -7.42 -18.02
C VAL A 174 29.37 -6.26 -18.61
N ALA A 175 29.58 -6.28 -19.93
CA ALA A 175 30.30 -5.23 -20.65
C ALA A 175 29.48 -3.92 -20.67
N LEU A 176 29.98 -2.89 -19.99
CA LEU A 176 29.57 -1.50 -20.21
C LEU A 176 30.22 -0.99 -21.50
N THR A 177 29.46 -0.88 -22.58
CA THR A 177 29.93 -0.24 -23.81
C THR A 177 29.95 1.28 -23.60
N LYS A 178 31.15 1.87 -23.67
CA LYS A 178 31.34 3.33 -23.71
C LYS A 178 30.72 3.89 -24.99
N VAL A 179 29.84 4.87 -24.85
CA VAL A 179 29.49 5.80 -25.93
C VAL A 179 30.72 6.66 -26.21
N SER A 180 31.24 6.59 -27.43
CA SER A 180 32.36 7.41 -27.91
C SER A 180 31.83 8.72 -28.48
N ASN A 181 32.19 9.85 -27.87
CA ASN A 181 32.08 11.16 -28.49
C ASN A 181 33.10 11.29 -29.63
N ARG A 182 32.59 11.46 -30.85
CA ARG A 182 33.19 12.26 -31.92
C ARG A 182 32.09 12.96 -32.67
#